data_AF-A0A931GR93-F1
#
_entry.id   AF-A0A931GR93-F1
#
_cell.length_a   1.000
_cell.length_b   1.000
_cell.length_c   1.000
_cell.angle_alpha   90.00
_cell.angle_beta   90.00
_cell.angle_gamma   90.00
#
_symmetry.space_group_name_H-M   'P 1'
#
loop_
_entity.id
_entity.type
_entity.pdbx_description
1 polymer ?
#
loop_
_entity_poly.entity_id
_entity_poly.type
_entity_poly.pdbx_seq_one_letter_code
_entity_poly.pdbx_strand_id
1 'polypeptide(L)'
;MIIIAAALGLLLNVGPVIVLLSGAAADDPWQTGLRVTAQFAGGFLISTAAGALLLRGGRIAAESALAALASSAVAWALGGAALAAWGVGFNEADAGTSRSWFSDAFPILAGCAWFSGSCALFLIAHSLLRPLRLQTLRTILSTLLAIPTALALGLSSVTPTIPLLGAAVVLVVASFQLGTRPTRAKRVTYHRQALNQGQRTRIATVAAIAAVLGFGCAAFALIGSTWLPAVGDGTDAMRVGILSGAVIAIITVIAGAVVLVSRRGRVALAPATAAIGALICVAVSYSLSIDHAVGWPLLIPAAALTGLTGGLLLAPALPGPALLRASLVTAVSVALAAALGLIVITAISFIAPFLAVILAVSMARRPRGIKVIRNVAGPLGKEGLEQASP
;
A
#
# COMPACT_ATOMS: atom_id res chain seq x y z
N MET A 1 -10.64 -20.98 12.01
CA MET A 1 -11.32 -20.11 11.02
C MET A 1 -10.36 -19.21 10.23
N ILE A 2 -9.55 -18.34 10.87
CA ILE A 2 -8.63 -17.41 10.17
C ILE A 2 -7.67 -18.13 9.20
N ILE A 3 -6.95 -19.16 9.69
CA ILE A 3 -6.03 -19.95 8.86
C ILE A 3 -6.78 -20.60 7.68
N ILE A 4 -7.97 -21.17 7.93
CA ILE A 4 -8.77 -21.84 6.90
C ILE A 4 -9.19 -20.85 5.81
N ALA A 5 -9.70 -19.67 6.17
CA ALA A 5 -10.08 -18.64 5.21
C ALA A 5 -8.88 -18.15 4.39
N ALA A 6 -7.73 -17.93 5.03
CA ALA A 6 -6.51 -17.51 4.33
C ALA A 6 -5.94 -18.61 3.42
N ALA A 7 -5.99 -19.88 3.84
CA ALA A 7 -5.55 -21.03 3.04
C ALA A 7 -6.48 -21.26 1.85
N LEU A 8 -7.81 -21.16 2.04
CA LEU A 8 -8.76 -21.25 0.94
C LEU A 8 -8.60 -20.07 -0.03
N GLY A 9 -8.39 -18.86 0.49
CA GLY A 9 -8.06 -17.69 -0.32
C GLY A 9 -6.77 -17.87 -1.12
N LEU A 10 -5.75 -18.51 -0.55
CA LEU A 10 -4.52 -18.87 -1.25
C LEU A 10 -4.82 -19.86 -2.40
N LEU A 11 -5.52 -20.96 -2.11
CA LEU A 11 -5.86 -22.00 -3.10
C LEU A 11 -6.65 -21.43 -4.28
N LEU A 12 -7.64 -20.57 -4.02
CA LEU A 12 -8.43 -19.92 -5.06
C LEU A 12 -7.62 -18.98 -5.95
N ASN A 13 -6.48 -18.46 -5.48
CA ASN A 13 -5.60 -17.62 -6.30
C ASN A 13 -4.48 -18.41 -7.01
N VAL A 14 -4.11 -19.59 -6.52
CA VAL A 14 -3.11 -20.45 -7.17
C VAL A 14 -3.60 -20.94 -8.53
N GLY A 15 -4.87 -21.36 -8.64
CA GLY A 15 -5.46 -21.82 -9.91
C GLY A 15 -5.34 -20.78 -11.04
N PRO A 16 -5.85 -19.54 -10.85
CA PRO A 16 -5.67 -18.45 -11.80
C PRO A 16 -4.22 -18.17 -12.20
N VAL A 17 -3.26 -18.26 -11.26
CA VAL A 17 -1.83 -18.09 -11.56
C VAL A 17 -1.32 -19.23 -12.45
N ILE A 18 -1.65 -20.48 -12.15
CA ILE A 18 -1.24 -21.64 -12.97
C ILE A 18 -1.81 -21.51 -14.39
N VAL A 19 -3.09 -21.15 -14.51
CA VAL A 19 -3.78 -20.93 -15.79
C VAL A 19 -3.14 -19.77 -16.58
N LEU A 20 -2.74 -18.70 -15.90
CA LEU A 20 -2.04 -17.58 -16.52
C LEU A 20 -0.64 -18.00 -17.03
N LEU A 21 0.11 -18.78 -16.23
CA LEU A 21 1.47 -19.21 -16.56
C LEU A 21 1.52 -20.31 -17.62
N SER A 22 0.49 -21.15 -17.71
CA SER A 22 0.42 -22.23 -18.71
C SER A 22 0.00 -21.76 -20.09
N GLY A 23 -0.50 -20.51 -20.22
CA GLY A 23 -1.09 -20.01 -21.46
C GLY A 23 -2.41 -20.69 -21.84
N ALA A 24 -2.94 -21.58 -21.00
CA ALA A 24 -4.12 -22.39 -21.31
C ALA A 24 -5.44 -21.59 -21.34
N ALA A 25 -5.40 -20.30 -20.96
CA ALA A 25 -6.58 -19.48 -20.68
C ALA A 25 -7.16 -18.72 -21.88
N ALA A 26 -6.57 -18.83 -23.07
CA ALA A 26 -6.76 -17.81 -24.10
C ALA A 26 -8.15 -17.81 -24.75
N ASP A 27 -8.83 -18.97 -24.87
CA ASP A 27 -9.93 -19.08 -25.84
C ASP A 27 -11.33 -19.42 -25.26
N ASP A 28 -11.44 -19.78 -23.98
CA ASP A 28 -12.73 -20.20 -23.38
C ASP A 28 -13.32 -19.13 -22.42
N PRO A 29 -14.48 -18.53 -22.75
CA PRO A 29 -15.18 -17.57 -21.88
C PRO A 29 -15.49 -18.13 -20.49
N TRP A 30 -15.80 -19.43 -20.38
CA TRP A 30 -16.14 -20.05 -19.11
C TRP A 30 -14.92 -20.13 -18.19
N GLN A 31 -13.76 -20.50 -18.73
CA GLN A 31 -12.51 -20.51 -17.98
C GLN A 31 -12.11 -19.11 -17.52
N THR A 32 -12.34 -18.09 -18.35
CA THR A 32 -12.12 -16.69 -17.96
C THR A 32 -13.04 -16.28 -16.82
N GLY A 33 -14.33 -16.62 -16.88
CA GLY A 33 -15.30 -16.35 -15.81
C GLY A 33 -14.94 -17.04 -14.50
N LEU A 34 -14.56 -18.32 -14.55
CA LEU A 34 -14.10 -19.06 -13.38
C LEU A 34 -12.82 -18.47 -12.79
N ARG A 35 -11.86 -18.07 -13.64
CA ARG A 35 -10.59 -17.45 -13.21
C ARG A 35 -10.85 -16.14 -12.46
N VAL A 36 -11.66 -15.25 -13.03
CA VAL A 36 -12.03 -13.97 -12.40
C VAL A 36 -12.77 -14.23 -11.09
N THR A 37 -13.74 -15.14 -11.08
CA THR A 37 -14.51 -15.47 -9.88
C THR A 37 -13.61 -15.99 -8.76
N ALA A 38 -12.71 -16.94 -9.06
CA ALA A 38 -11.78 -17.50 -8.10
C ALA A 38 -10.82 -16.44 -7.54
N GLN A 39 -10.28 -15.57 -8.39
CA GLN A 39 -9.37 -14.48 -8.00
C GLN A 39 -10.02 -13.50 -7.03
N PHE A 40 -11.23 -13.02 -7.32
CA PHE A 40 -11.94 -12.04 -6.48
C PHE A 40 -12.52 -12.68 -5.21
N ALA A 41 -13.02 -13.92 -5.29
CA ALA A 41 -13.43 -14.68 -4.11
C ALA A 41 -12.24 -14.93 -3.17
N GLY A 42 -11.07 -15.26 -3.72
CA GLY A 42 -9.85 -15.41 -2.95
C GLY A 42 -9.44 -14.09 -2.27
N GLY A 43 -9.45 -12.97 -3.00
CA GLY A 43 -9.21 -11.63 -2.45
C GLY A 43 -10.13 -11.26 -1.29
N PHE A 44 -11.42 -11.60 -1.40
CA PHE A 44 -12.40 -11.43 -0.33
C PHE A 44 -12.08 -12.29 0.91
N LEU A 45 -11.75 -13.56 0.73
CA LEU A 45 -11.39 -14.45 1.85
C LEU A 45 -10.13 -13.97 2.59
N ILE A 46 -9.15 -13.45 1.86
CA ILE A 46 -7.93 -12.87 2.44
C ILE A 46 -8.27 -11.62 3.25
N SER A 47 -9.10 -10.73 2.69
CA SER A 47 -9.57 -9.52 3.37
C SER A 47 -10.32 -9.87 4.66
N THR A 48 -11.15 -10.91 4.61
CA THR A 48 -11.89 -11.45 5.77
C THR A 48 -10.94 -11.99 6.84
N ALA A 49 -9.94 -12.79 6.44
CA ALA A 49 -8.96 -13.35 7.36
C ALA A 49 -8.10 -12.24 8.01
N ALA A 50 -7.70 -11.22 7.24
CA ALA A 50 -6.99 -10.05 7.76
C ALA A 50 -7.85 -9.26 8.77
N GLY A 51 -9.12 -8.99 8.45
CA GLY A 51 -10.06 -8.35 9.36
C GLY A 51 -10.25 -9.13 10.65
N ALA A 52 -10.39 -10.45 10.57
CA ALA A 52 -10.51 -11.32 11.73
C ALA A 52 -9.24 -11.33 12.60
N LEU A 53 -8.03 -11.25 12.01
CA LEU A 53 -6.79 -11.07 12.77
C LEU A 53 -6.78 -9.75 13.54
N LEU A 54 -7.19 -8.66 12.90
CA LEU A 54 -7.26 -7.35 13.54
C LEU A 54 -8.28 -7.32 14.68
N LEU A 55 -9.44 -7.96 14.49
CA LEU A 55 -10.48 -8.09 15.51
C LEU A 55 -9.97 -8.89 16.70
N ARG A 56 -9.39 -10.07 16.46
CA ARG A 56 -8.81 -10.92 17.51
C ARG A 56 -7.69 -10.21 18.27
N GLY A 57 -6.90 -9.40 17.58
CA GLY A 57 -5.85 -8.58 18.19
C GLY A 57 -6.35 -7.37 18.97
N GLY A 58 -7.67 -7.18 19.10
CA GLY A 58 -8.29 -6.02 19.75
C GLY A 58 -7.97 -4.69 19.07
N ARG A 59 -7.59 -4.71 17.78
CA ARG A 59 -7.18 -3.53 17.01
C ARG A 59 -8.36 -2.79 16.39
N ILE A 60 -9.47 -3.50 16.17
CA ILE A 60 -10.72 -2.98 15.63
C ILE A 60 -11.90 -3.49 16.46
N ALA A 61 -12.97 -2.71 16.52
CA ALA A 61 -14.23 -3.14 17.15
C ALA A 61 -15.00 -4.11 16.24
N ALA A 62 -15.86 -4.95 16.83
CA ALA A 62 -16.66 -5.94 16.10
C ALA A 62 -17.58 -5.29 15.05
N GLU A 63 -18.24 -4.18 15.42
CA GLU A 63 -19.11 -3.41 14.52
C GLU A 63 -18.35 -2.89 13.30
N SER A 64 -17.20 -2.27 13.50
CA SER A 64 -16.33 -1.79 12.41
C SER A 64 -15.83 -2.93 11.53
N ALA A 65 -15.54 -4.10 12.12
CA ALA A 65 -15.11 -5.28 11.39
C ALA A 65 -16.23 -5.85 10.49
N LEU A 66 -17.46 -5.94 11.01
CA LEU A 66 -18.65 -6.37 10.27
C LEU A 66 -18.97 -5.41 9.12
N ALA A 67 -18.97 -4.09 9.38
CA ALA A 67 -19.22 -3.09 8.34
C ALA A 67 -18.13 -3.09 7.26
N ALA A 68 -16.85 -3.26 7.64
CA ALA A 68 -15.75 -3.39 6.69
C ALA A 68 -15.85 -4.69 5.88
N LEU A 69 -16.32 -5.78 6.49
CA LEU A 69 -16.55 -7.05 5.80
C LEU A 69 -17.66 -6.93 4.76
N ALA A 70 -18.82 -6.37 5.12
CA ALA A 70 -19.93 -6.13 4.19
C ALA A 70 -19.51 -5.23 3.02
N SER A 71 -18.82 -4.12 3.32
CA SER A 71 -18.32 -3.20 2.31
C SER A 71 -17.28 -3.85 1.39
N SER A 72 -16.40 -4.72 1.94
CA SER A 72 -15.42 -5.44 1.12
C SER A 72 -16.06 -6.52 0.25
N ALA A 73 -17.10 -7.21 0.71
CA ALA A 73 -17.85 -8.16 -0.14
C ALA A 73 -18.42 -7.48 -1.38
N VAL A 74 -19.05 -6.31 -1.21
CA VAL A 74 -19.56 -5.49 -2.32
C VAL A 74 -18.43 -5.03 -3.22
N ALA A 75 -17.32 -4.55 -2.65
CA ALA A 75 -16.16 -4.09 -3.41
C ALA A 75 -15.58 -5.20 -4.30
N TRP A 76 -15.40 -6.41 -3.77
CA TRP A 76 -14.85 -7.55 -4.51
C TRP A 76 -15.83 -8.06 -5.58
N ALA A 77 -17.13 -8.11 -5.29
CA ALA A 77 -18.13 -8.49 -6.28
C ALA A 77 -18.17 -7.51 -7.47
N LEU A 78 -18.27 -6.21 -7.18
CA LEU A 78 -18.27 -5.16 -8.21
C LEU A 78 -16.94 -5.08 -8.95
N GLY A 79 -15.81 -5.30 -8.27
CA GLY A 79 -14.49 -5.34 -8.88
C GLY A 79 -14.35 -6.49 -9.88
N GLY A 80 -14.88 -7.67 -9.55
CA GLY A 80 -14.90 -8.82 -10.46
C GLY A 80 -15.76 -8.56 -11.69
N ALA A 81 -16.95 -7.96 -11.49
CA ALA A 81 -17.82 -7.55 -12.58
C ALA A 81 -17.17 -6.46 -13.46
N ALA A 82 -16.49 -5.48 -12.86
CA ALA A 82 -15.75 -4.46 -13.59
C ALA A 82 -14.62 -5.06 -14.42
N LEU A 83 -13.86 -6.01 -13.87
CA LEU A 83 -12.79 -6.68 -14.63
C LEU A 83 -13.36 -7.48 -15.82
N ALA A 84 -14.49 -8.16 -15.62
CA ALA A 84 -15.16 -8.87 -16.70
C ALA A 84 -15.68 -7.91 -17.78
N ALA A 85 -16.30 -6.79 -17.40
CA ALA A 85 -16.75 -5.74 -18.32
C ALA A 85 -15.59 -5.16 -19.14
N TRP A 86 -14.46 -4.92 -18.49
CA TRP A 86 -13.25 -4.45 -19.16
C TRP A 86 -12.71 -5.46 -20.18
N GLY A 87 -12.67 -6.74 -19.80
CA GLY A 87 -12.24 -7.83 -20.70
C GLY A 87 -13.14 -7.96 -21.93
N VAL A 88 -14.46 -7.87 -21.76
CA VAL A 88 -15.41 -7.87 -22.88
C VAL A 88 -15.18 -6.68 -23.81
N GLY A 89 -14.96 -5.48 -23.25
CA GLY A 89 -14.69 -4.28 -24.06
C GLY A 89 -13.41 -4.37 -24.89
N PHE A 90 -12.37 -5.06 -24.40
CA PHE A 90 -11.18 -5.35 -25.22
C PHE A 90 -11.49 -6.30 -26.37
N ASN A 91 -12.17 -7.41 -26.10
CA ASN A 91 -12.52 -8.37 -27.15
C ASN A 91 -13.39 -7.73 -28.23
N GLU A 92 -14.33 -6.86 -27.85
CA GLU A 92 -15.16 -6.11 -28.79
C GLU A 92 -14.35 -5.15 -29.65
N ALA A 93 -13.37 -4.46 -29.06
CA ALA A 93 -12.46 -3.57 -29.75
C ALA A 93 -11.55 -4.32 -30.74
N ASP A 94 -11.00 -5.47 -30.33
CA ASP A 94 -10.15 -6.32 -31.17
C ASP A 94 -10.95 -6.93 -32.34
N ALA A 95 -12.24 -7.24 -32.11
CA ALA A 95 -13.15 -7.71 -33.14
C ALA A 95 -13.66 -6.58 -34.07
N GLY A 96 -13.33 -5.31 -33.80
CA GLY A 96 -13.84 -4.17 -34.56
C GLY A 96 -15.36 -3.96 -34.43
N THR A 97 -15.95 -4.43 -33.32
CA THR A 97 -17.38 -4.36 -33.04
C THR A 97 -17.74 -3.16 -32.16
N SER A 98 -18.99 -2.71 -32.22
CA SER A 98 -19.50 -1.67 -31.31
C SER A 98 -19.52 -2.17 -29.87
N ARG A 99 -19.23 -1.29 -28.91
CA ARG A 99 -19.29 -1.61 -27.48
C ARG A 99 -20.68 -2.07 -27.05
N SER A 100 -20.75 -3.13 -26.25
CA SER A 100 -21.98 -3.57 -25.60
C SER A 100 -22.30 -2.74 -24.34
N TRP A 101 -23.54 -2.81 -23.88
CA TRP A 101 -23.97 -2.20 -22.63
C TRP A 101 -23.17 -2.69 -21.42
N PHE A 102 -22.66 -3.93 -21.46
CA PHE A 102 -21.88 -4.50 -20.37
C PHE A 102 -20.47 -3.94 -20.35
N SER A 103 -19.80 -3.80 -21.50
CA SER A 103 -18.48 -3.19 -21.56
C SER A 103 -18.52 -1.69 -21.21
N ASP A 104 -19.58 -0.99 -21.61
CA ASP A 104 -19.81 0.41 -21.23
C ASP A 104 -20.12 0.61 -19.73
N ALA A 105 -20.50 -0.45 -19.01
CA ALA A 105 -20.74 -0.40 -17.56
C ALA A 105 -19.43 -0.40 -16.74
N PHE A 106 -18.28 -0.71 -17.35
CA PHE A 106 -16.96 -0.74 -16.70
C PHE A 106 -16.68 0.45 -15.75
N PRO A 107 -16.75 1.72 -16.19
CA PRO A 107 -16.40 2.86 -15.34
C PRO A 107 -17.30 2.97 -14.10
N ILE A 108 -18.59 2.68 -14.23
CA ILE A 108 -19.55 2.73 -13.12
C ILE A 108 -19.25 1.60 -12.13
N LEU A 109 -19.08 0.37 -12.61
CA LEU A 109 -18.76 -0.79 -11.78
C LEU A 109 -17.42 -0.58 -11.04
N ALA A 110 -16.39 -0.13 -11.75
CA ALA A 110 -15.09 0.18 -11.17
C ALA A 110 -15.17 1.29 -10.12
N GLY A 111 -15.93 2.36 -10.41
CA GLY A 111 -16.16 3.46 -9.47
C GLY A 111 -16.86 3.01 -8.19
N CYS A 112 -17.92 2.21 -8.30
CA CYS A 112 -18.64 1.67 -7.16
C CYS A 112 -17.81 0.65 -6.36
N ALA A 113 -17.02 -0.20 -7.04
CA ALA A 113 -16.07 -1.11 -6.41
C ALA A 113 -15.02 -0.35 -5.59
N TRP A 114 -14.41 0.68 -6.19
CA TRP A 114 -13.42 1.54 -5.54
C TRP A 114 -13.98 2.29 -4.34
N PHE A 115 -15.18 2.87 -4.47
CA PHE A 115 -15.86 3.55 -3.37
C PHE A 115 -16.14 2.59 -2.20
N SER A 116 -16.71 1.42 -2.49
CA SER A 116 -17.01 0.40 -1.47
C SER A 116 -15.73 -0.11 -0.78
N GLY A 117 -14.66 -0.33 -1.54
CA GLY A 117 -13.35 -0.70 -1.01
C GLY A 117 -12.75 0.40 -0.12
N SER A 118 -12.93 1.67 -0.52
CA SER A 118 -12.50 2.82 0.27
C SER A 118 -13.26 2.92 1.59
N CYS A 119 -14.57 2.66 1.60
CA CYS A 119 -15.36 2.59 2.83
C CYS A 119 -14.86 1.49 3.77
N ALA A 120 -14.60 0.28 3.23
CA ALA A 120 -14.06 -0.83 4.02
C ALA A 120 -12.72 -0.48 4.68
N LEU A 121 -11.78 0.07 3.90
CA LEU A 121 -10.46 0.45 4.40
C LEU A 121 -10.51 1.67 5.33
N PHE A 122 -11.43 2.61 5.12
CA PHE A 122 -11.62 3.75 6.00
C PHE A 122 -11.96 3.29 7.42
N LEU A 123 -12.90 2.35 7.57
CA LEU A 123 -13.31 1.81 8.87
C LEU A 123 -12.13 1.15 9.61
N ILE A 124 -11.32 0.40 8.88
CA ILE A 124 -10.11 -0.25 9.42
C ILE A 124 -9.07 0.81 9.81
N ALA A 125 -8.71 1.71 8.90
CA ALA A 125 -7.73 2.76 9.13
C ALA A 125 -8.14 3.67 10.28
N HIS A 126 -9.42 4.06 10.36
CA HIS A 126 -9.96 4.90 11.42
C HIS A 126 -9.84 4.25 12.80
N SER A 127 -10.10 2.94 12.87
CA SER A 127 -9.93 2.15 14.08
C SER A 127 -8.46 2.02 14.50
N LEU A 128 -7.56 1.77 13.54
CA LEU A 128 -6.12 1.67 13.79
C LEU A 128 -5.50 3.01 14.24
N LEU A 129 -6.06 4.12 13.75
CA LEU A 129 -5.67 5.47 14.11
C LEU A 129 -6.38 6.00 15.37
N ARG A 130 -7.10 5.16 16.12
CA ARG A 130 -7.74 5.52 17.41
C ARG A 130 -6.81 6.24 18.40
N PRO A 131 -5.50 5.97 18.48
CA PRO A 131 -4.60 6.72 19.37
C PRO A 131 -4.50 8.23 19.04
N LEU A 132 -4.91 8.67 17.85
CA LEU A 132 -4.97 10.08 17.50
C LEU A 132 -6.16 10.75 18.19
N ARG A 133 -5.88 11.65 19.13
CA ARG A 133 -6.92 12.39 19.88
C ARG A 133 -7.75 13.34 19.03
N LEU A 134 -7.21 13.83 17.90
CA LEU A 134 -7.89 14.80 17.04
C LEU A 134 -8.74 14.06 16.01
N GLN A 135 -10.06 14.07 16.19
CA GLN A 135 -11.01 13.35 15.32
C GLN A 135 -10.90 13.78 13.86
N THR A 136 -10.83 15.08 13.58
CA THR A 136 -10.67 15.60 12.21
C THR A 136 -9.41 15.06 11.53
N LEU A 137 -8.27 14.99 12.26
CA LEU A 137 -7.05 14.40 11.69
C LEU A 137 -7.26 12.92 11.40
N ARG A 138 -7.84 12.19 12.36
CA ARG A 138 -8.07 10.77 12.23
C ARG A 138 -8.89 10.50 10.96
N THR A 139 -9.99 11.23 10.76
CA THR A 139 -10.80 11.17 9.54
C THR A 139 -9.98 11.48 8.30
N ILE A 140 -9.26 12.61 8.25
CA ILE A 140 -8.45 12.99 7.09
C ILE A 140 -7.41 11.92 6.73
N LEU A 141 -6.63 11.42 7.71
CA LEU A 141 -5.63 10.38 7.47
C LEU A 141 -6.25 9.05 7.06
N SER A 142 -7.38 8.67 7.66
CA SER A 142 -8.10 7.46 7.27
C SER A 142 -8.59 7.55 5.83
N THR A 143 -9.15 8.69 5.41
CA THR A 143 -9.61 8.91 4.04
C THR A 143 -8.43 8.91 3.06
N LEU A 144 -7.34 9.63 3.39
CA LEU A 144 -6.13 9.69 2.56
C LEU A 144 -5.41 8.34 2.44
N LEU A 145 -5.55 7.45 3.43
CA LEU A 145 -5.02 6.09 3.34
C LEU A 145 -5.98 5.18 2.55
N ALA A 146 -7.28 5.23 2.85
CA ALA A 146 -8.26 4.30 2.32
C ALA A 146 -8.45 4.45 0.81
N ILE A 147 -8.61 5.67 0.32
CA ILE A 147 -8.89 5.95 -1.10
C ILE A 147 -7.80 5.39 -2.04
N PRO A 148 -6.51 5.76 -1.89
CA PRO A 148 -5.46 5.25 -2.76
C PRO A 148 -5.15 3.78 -2.49
N THR A 149 -5.31 3.29 -1.24
CA THR A 149 -5.07 1.88 -0.94
C THR A 149 -6.15 1.00 -1.57
N ALA A 150 -7.41 1.44 -1.61
CA ALA A 150 -8.49 0.73 -2.29
C ALA A 150 -8.22 0.65 -3.80
N LEU A 151 -7.80 1.76 -4.41
CA LEU A 151 -7.43 1.79 -5.82
C LEU A 151 -6.24 0.87 -6.10
N ALA A 152 -5.19 0.98 -5.29
CA ALA A 152 -4.01 0.13 -5.40
C ALA A 152 -4.39 -1.34 -5.26
N LEU A 153 -5.23 -1.71 -4.28
CA LEU A 153 -5.70 -3.08 -4.09
C LEU A 153 -6.56 -3.56 -5.26
N GLY A 154 -7.46 -2.74 -5.79
CA GLY A 154 -8.29 -3.09 -6.94
C GLY A 154 -7.49 -3.29 -8.23
N LEU A 155 -6.57 -2.38 -8.53
CA LEU A 155 -5.65 -2.51 -9.66
C LEU A 155 -4.73 -3.73 -9.47
N SER A 156 -4.27 -3.94 -8.24
CA SER A 156 -3.43 -5.08 -7.90
C SER A 156 -4.17 -6.41 -8.08
N SER A 157 -5.48 -6.43 -7.82
CA SER A 157 -6.30 -7.62 -8.01
C SER A 157 -6.68 -7.87 -9.46
N VAL A 158 -6.19 -7.08 -10.43
CA VAL A 158 -6.25 -7.46 -11.84
C VAL A 158 -5.30 -8.64 -12.09
N THR A 159 -4.18 -8.72 -11.37
CA THR A 159 -3.30 -9.90 -11.40
C THR A 159 -3.57 -10.83 -10.22
N PRO A 160 -3.60 -12.15 -10.45
CA PRO A 160 -3.87 -13.12 -9.37
C PRO A 160 -2.69 -13.27 -8.39
N THR A 161 -1.53 -12.68 -8.69
CA THR A 161 -0.31 -12.78 -7.89
C THR A 161 -0.38 -12.00 -6.58
N ILE A 162 -1.10 -10.87 -6.53
CA ILE A 162 -1.13 -9.98 -5.35
C ILE A 162 -2.02 -10.50 -4.21
N PRO A 163 -3.24 -10.99 -4.47
CA PRO A 163 -4.00 -11.69 -3.46
C PRO A 163 -3.23 -12.91 -2.90
N LEU A 164 -2.50 -13.65 -3.74
CA LEU A 164 -1.69 -14.79 -3.31
C LEU A 164 -0.65 -14.39 -2.24
N LEU A 165 0.02 -13.25 -2.38
CA LEU A 165 0.90 -12.74 -1.32
C LEU A 165 0.15 -12.29 -0.08
N GLY A 166 -0.98 -11.61 -0.26
CA GLY A 166 -1.83 -11.19 0.84
C GLY A 166 -2.21 -12.38 1.71
N ALA A 167 -2.61 -13.49 1.07
CA ALA A 167 -2.89 -14.76 1.74
C ALA A 167 -1.67 -15.29 2.50
N ALA A 168 -0.50 -15.34 1.85
CA ALA A 168 0.73 -15.82 2.47
C ALA A 168 1.13 -14.99 3.70
N VAL A 169 1.07 -13.66 3.61
CA VAL A 169 1.36 -12.75 4.72
C VAL A 169 0.36 -12.96 5.86
N VAL A 170 -0.94 -13.05 5.55
CA VAL A 170 -1.99 -13.31 6.55
C VAL A 170 -1.78 -14.66 7.23
N LEU A 171 -1.43 -15.70 6.49
CA LEU A 171 -1.12 -17.04 7.03
C LEU A 171 0.10 -17.03 7.95
N VAL A 172 1.18 -16.36 7.54
CA VAL A 172 2.41 -16.24 8.33
C VAL A 172 2.13 -15.48 9.62
N VAL A 173 1.46 -14.32 9.53
CA VAL A 173 1.10 -13.51 10.70
C VAL A 173 0.15 -14.28 11.63
N ALA A 174 -0.86 -14.95 11.07
CA ALA A 174 -1.79 -15.78 11.85
C ALA A 174 -1.05 -16.89 12.59
N SER A 175 -0.14 -17.59 11.91
CA SER A 175 0.65 -18.69 12.49
C SER A 175 1.51 -18.21 13.66
N PHE A 176 2.16 -17.05 13.52
CA PHE A 176 2.95 -16.47 14.62
C PHE A 176 2.09 -16.01 15.79
N GLN A 177 0.98 -15.32 15.54
CA GLN A 177 0.09 -14.85 16.61
C GLN A 177 -0.62 -15.99 17.35
N LEU A 178 -0.85 -17.11 16.67
CA LEU A 178 -1.43 -18.32 17.25
C LEU A 178 -0.41 -19.16 18.04
N GLY A 179 0.84 -19.21 17.57
CA GLY A 179 1.88 -20.05 18.16
C GLY A 179 2.70 -19.41 19.27
N THR A 180 2.75 -18.07 19.34
CA THR A 180 3.63 -17.38 20.30
C THR A 180 2.86 -16.85 21.51
N ARG A 181 3.13 -17.42 22.70
CA ARG A 181 2.86 -16.73 23.96
C ARG A 181 3.62 -15.39 23.94
N PRO A 182 3.06 -14.28 24.45
CA PRO A 182 3.67 -12.97 24.35
C PRO A 182 5.01 -12.94 25.10
N THR A 183 6.09 -13.27 24.39
CA THR A 183 7.45 -13.03 24.86
C THR A 183 7.60 -11.52 24.92
N ARG A 184 7.71 -11.00 26.15
CA ARG A 184 7.83 -9.57 26.46
C ARG A 184 8.95 -8.98 25.60
N ALA A 185 8.60 -8.35 24.50
CA ALA A 185 9.57 -7.83 23.54
C ALA A 185 10.52 -6.89 24.28
N LYS A 186 11.82 -7.22 24.26
CA LYS A 186 12.87 -6.37 24.82
C LYS A 186 12.75 -5.03 24.11
N ARG A 187 12.30 -3.98 24.82
CA ARG A 187 12.20 -2.63 24.27
C ARG A 187 13.62 -2.20 23.92
N VAL A 188 13.99 -2.33 22.65
CA VAL A 188 15.19 -1.68 22.14
C VAL A 188 14.86 -0.19 22.13
N THR A 189 15.41 0.52 23.11
CA THR A 189 15.31 1.98 23.21
C THR A 189 16.17 2.56 22.11
N TYR A 190 15.63 2.72 20.91
CA TYR A 190 16.28 3.51 19.87
C TYR A 190 16.34 4.96 20.38
N HIS A 191 17.55 5.52 20.46
CA HIS A 191 17.74 6.95 20.65
C HIS A 191 17.17 7.67 19.42
N ARG A 192 15.92 8.13 19.55
CA ARG A 192 15.27 8.92 18.51
C ARG A 192 15.89 10.30 18.51
N GLN A 193 16.59 10.64 17.45
CA GLN A 193 16.95 12.03 17.20
C GLN A 193 15.68 12.79 16.81
N ALA A 194 15.28 13.73 17.65
CA ALA A 194 14.17 14.62 17.34
C ALA A 194 14.58 15.53 16.18
N LEU A 195 13.77 15.56 15.11
CA LEU A 195 13.96 16.51 14.02
C LEU A 195 13.79 17.94 14.54
N ASN A 196 14.69 18.85 14.15
CA ASN A 196 14.55 20.26 14.46
C ASN A 196 13.28 20.82 13.78
N GLN A 197 12.57 21.75 14.42
CA GLN A 197 11.35 22.37 13.88
C GLN A 197 11.56 22.94 12.48
N GLY A 198 12.71 23.57 12.20
CA GLY A 198 13.04 24.07 10.86
C GLY A 198 13.11 22.96 9.80
N GLN A 199 13.72 21.81 10.12
CA GLN A 199 13.76 20.65 9.22
C GLN A 199 12.36 20.09 8.97
N ARG A 200 11.52 20.02 10.00
CA ARG A 200 10.14 19.52 9.89
C ARG A 200 9.30 20.40 8.97
N THR A 201 9.41 21.73 9.10
CA THR A 201 8.72 22.67 8.20
C THR A 201 9.20 22.49 6.76
N ARG A 202 10.52 22.40 6.53
CA ARG A 202 11.07 22.17 5.17
C ARG A 202 10.56 20.87 4.54
N ILE A 203 10.57 19.76 5.28
CA ILE A 203 10.05 18.47 4.81
C ILE A 203 8.55 18.58 4.51
N ALA A 204 7.79 19.28 5.36
CA ALA A 204 6.36 19.47 5.14
C ALA A 204 6.07 20.27 3.86
N THR A 205 6.82 21.36 3.63
CA THR A 205 6.69 22.18 2.42
C THR A 205 7.06 21.40 1.17
N VAL A 206 8.20 20.69 1.18
CA VAL A 206 8.64 19.87 0.04
C VAL A 206 7.62 18.78 -0.27
N ALA A 207 7.08 18.10 0.75
CA ALA A 207 6.05 17.09 0.57
C ALA A 207 4.72 17.68 0.07
N ALA A 208 4.35 18.89 0.50
CA ALA A 208 3.16 19.57 -0.02
C ALA A 208 3.31 19.94 -1.50
N ILE A 209 4.48 20.45 -1.90
CA ILE A 209 4.79 20.75 -3.31
C ILE A 209 4.74 19.45 -4.15
N ALA A 210 5.38 18.38 -3.67
CA ALA A 210 5.36 17.09 -4.35
C ALA A 210 3.93 16.52 -4.48
N ALA A 211 3.06 16.73 -3.49
CA ALA A 211 1.66 16.36 -3.57
C ALA A 211 0.93 17.12 -4.68
N VAL A 212 1.05 18.45 -4.73
CA VAL A 212 0.39 19.29 -5.74
C VAL A 212 0.84 18.92 -7.15
N LEU A 213 2.16 18.83 -7.36
CA LEU A 213 2.72 18.45 -8.66
C LEU A 213 2.30 17.03 -9.05
N GLY A 214 2.33 16.10 -8.09
CA GLY A 214 1.96 14.71 -8.32
C GLY A 214 0.47 14.53 -8.68
N PHE A 215 -0.44 15.28 -8.03
CA PHE A 215 -1.85 15.32 -8.45
C PHE A 215 -2.01 15.90 -9.85
N GLY A 216 -1.23 16.93 -10.21
CA GLY A 216 -1.16 17.46 -11.56
C GLY A 216 -0.75 16.40 -12.59
N CYS A 217 0.30 15.62 -12.31
CA CYS A 217 0.74 14.52 -13.17
C CYS A 217 -0.28 13.39 -13.28
N ALA A 218 -0.95 13.03 -12.18
CA ALA A 218 -2.02 12.04 -12.19
C ALA A 218 -3.22 12.50 -13.03
N ALA A 219 -3.63 13.76 -12.89
CA ALA A 219 -4.69 14.33 -13.71
C ALA A 219 -4.28 14.38 -15.19
N PHE A 220 -3.05 14.80 -15.49
CA PHE A 220 -2.51 14.82 -16.84
C PHE A 220 -2.46 13.41 -17.46
N ALA A 221 -2.08 12.39 -16.69
CA ALA A 221 -2.05 11.01 -17.16
C ALA A 221 -3.44 10.49 -17.56
N LEU A 222 -4.50 10.94 -16.88
CA LEU A 222 -5.86 10.45 -17.08
C LEU A 222 -6.64 11.22 -18.16
N ILE A 223 -6.47 12.54 -18.21
CA ILE A 223 -7.28 13.43 -19.07
C ILE A 223 -6.44 14.42 -19.89
N GLY A 224 -5.11 14.33 -19.85
CA GLY A 224 -4.22 15.31 -20.50
C GLY A 224 -4.37 15.41 -22.01
N SER A 225 -4.79 14.34 -22.69
CA SER A 225 -5.07 14.34 -24.14
C SER A 225 -6.23 15.26 -24.52
N THR A 226 -7.12 15.58 -23.57
CA THR A 226 -8.23 16.53 -23.80
C THR A 226 -7.83 17.99 -23.58
N TRP A 227 -6.67 18.26 -22.97
CA TRP A 227 -6.27 19.61 -22.58
C TRP A 227 -5.67 20.37 -23.75
N LEU A 228 -4.81 19.71 -24.54
CA LEU A 228 -4.05 20.33 -25.61
C LEU A 228 -3.85 19.32 -26.77
N PRO A 229 -4.14 19.69 -28.03
CA PRO A 229 -3.91 18.82 -29.19
C PRO A 229 -2.44 18.37 -29.35
N ALA A 230 -1.51 19.16 -28.83
CA ALA A 230 -0.06 18.88 -28.91
C ALA A 230 0.41 17.71 -28.02
N VAL A 231 -0.43 17.21 -27.10
CA VAL A 231 -0.08 16.10 -26.20
C VAL A 231 -0.13 14.75 -26.91
N GLY A 232 -0.81 14.67 -28.06
CA GLY A 232 -1.02 13.43 -28.80
C GLY A 232 -2.27 12.69 -28.33
N ASP A 233 -2.22 11.36 -28.40
CA ASP A 233 -3.33 10.51 -27.97
C ASP A 233 -3.35 10.34 -26.43
N GLY A 234 -4.32 9.57 -25.92
CA GLY A 234 -4.40 9.24 -24.49
C GLY A 234 -3.19 8.45 -23.98
N THR A 235 -2.54 7.68 -24.85
CA THR A 235 -1.37 6.85 -24.51
C THR A 235 -0.15 7.72 -24.23
N ASP A 236 0.07 8.73 -25.05
CA ASP A 236 1.15 9.71 -24.87
C ASP A 236 0.93 10.56 -23.62
N ALA A 237 -0.30 11.04 -23.39
CA ALA A 237 -0.65 11.75 -22.17
C ALA A 237 -0.38 10.90 -20.91
N MET A 238 -0.84 9.64 -20.92
CA MET A 238 -0.62 8.70 -19.83
C MET A 238 0.88 8.44 -19.59
N ARG A 239 1.66 8.22 -20.66
CA ARG A 239 3.10 7.98 -20.59
C ARG A 239 3.84 9.15 -19.95
N VAL A 240 3.61 10.37 -20.45
CA VAL A 240 4.25 11.59 -19.91
C VAL A 240 3.82 11.84 -18.47
N GLY A 241 2.55 11.61 -18.14
CA GLY A 241 2.04 11.74 -16.78
C GLY A 241 2.65 10.74 -15.80
N ILE A 242 2.80 9.46 -16.19
CA ILE A 242 3.46 8.43 -15.38
C ILE A 242 4.95 8.76 -15.19
N LEU A 243 5.65 9.12 -16.26
CA LEU A 243 7.05 9.56 -16.24
C LEU A 243 7.27 10.70 -15.23
N SER A 244 6.52 11.80 -15.41
CA SER A 244 6.64 13.00 -14.57
C SER A 244 6.26 12.69 -13.11
N GLY A 245 5.21 11.89 -12.92
CA GLY A 245 4.76 11.42 -11.62
C GLY A 245 5.81 10.58 -10.90
N ALA A 246 6.54 9.72 -11.62
CA ALA A 246 7.62 8.92 -11.05
C ALA A 246 8.79 9.79 -10.59
N VAL A 247 9.16 10.82 -11.36
CA VAL A 247 10.18 11.81 -10.97
C VAL A 247 9.75 12.58 -9.70
N ILE A 248 8.50 13.01 -9.61
CA ILE A 248 7.98 13.70 -8.43
C ILE A 248 7.88 12.76 -7.21
N ALA A 249 7.57 11.49 -7.44
CA ALA A 249 7.55 10.48 -6.38
C ALA A 249 8.93 10.31 -5.72
N ILE A 250 10.04 10.50 -6.46
CA ILE A 250 11.40 10.48 -5.90
C ILE A 250 11.55 11.55 -4.80
N ILE A 251 11.01 12.75 -5.02
CA ILE A 251 11.03 13.84 -4.01
C ILE A 251 10.31 13.38 -2.73
N THR A 252 9.17 12.72 -2.88
CA THR A 252 8.39 12.18 -1.76
C THR A 252 9.16 11.09 -1.01
N VAL A 253 9.82 10.19 -1.73
CA VAL A 253 10.66 9.13 -1.15
C VAL A 253 11.85 9.72 -0.40
N ILE A 254 12.55 10.72 -0.95
CA ILE A 254 13.66 11.41 -0.29
C ILE A 254 13.17 12.07 1.01
N ALA A 255 12.05 12.80 0.96
CA ALA A 255 11.47 13.44 2.14
C ALA A 255 11.10 12.41 3.22
N GLY A 256 10.49 11.29 2.81
CA GLY A 256 10.17 10.17 3.71
C GLY A 256 11.42 9.50 4.29
N ALA A 257 12.47 9.34 3.49
CA ALA A 257 13.75 8.76 3.89
C ALA A 257 14.43 9.61 4.96
N VAL A 258 14.45 10.94 4.82
CA VAL A 258 15.00 11.85 5.84
C VAL A 258 14.27 11.65 7.19
N VAL A 259 12.94 11.53 7.17
CA VAL A 259 12.14 11.27 8.38
C VAL A 259 12.41 9.88 8.96
N LEU A 260 12.59 8.86 8.11
CA LEU A 260 12.87 7.51 8.55
C LEU A 260 14.29 7.38 9.11
N VAL A 261 15.28 8.02 8.50
CA VAL A 261 16.69 8.03 8.96
C VAL A 261 16.80 8.63 10.35
N SER A 262 16.06 9.71 10.66
CA SER A 262 16.07 10.30 12.00
C SER A 262 15.51 9.36 13.09
N ARG A 263 14.71 8.35 12.69
CA ARG A 263 14.02 7.42 13.60
C ARG A 263 14.66 6.03 13.65
N ARG A 264 15.17 5.54 12.53
CA ARG A 264 15.72 4.18 12.34
C ARG A 264 17.22 4.19 12.01
N GLY A 265 17.86 5.37 11.97
CA GLY A 265 19.26 5.52 11.60
C GLY A 265 19.52 5.19 10.12
N ARG A 266 20.78 4.87 9.81
CA ARG A 266 21.23 4.56 8.43
C ARG A 266 20.55 3.34 7.81
N VAL A 267 19.91 2.49 8.62
CA VAL A 267 19.16 1.31 8.13
C VAL A 267 18.00 1.71 7.20
N ALA A 268 17.47 2.93 7.33
CA ALA A 268 16.43 3.44 6.42
C ALA A 268 16.94 3.86 5.03
N LEU A 269 18.26 3.97 4.82
CA LEU A 269 18.83 4.38 3.54
C LEU A 269 18.66 3.29 2.47
N ALA A 270 18.91 2.03 2.81
CA ALA A 270 18.80 0.91 1.87
C ALA A 270 17.42 0.76 1.20
N PRO A 271 16.28 0.77 1.93
CA PRO A 271 14.96 0.73 1.29
C PRO A 271 14.66 1.99 0.47
N ALA A 272 15.18 3.16 0.88
CA ALA A 272 15.00 4.41 0.15
C ALA A 272 15.78 4.41 -1.17
N THR A 273 17.04 3.95 -1.17
CA THR A 273 17.84 3.84 -2.39
C THR A 273 17.23 2.84 -3.37
N ALA A 274 16.73 1.71 -2.88
CA ALA A 274 16.00 0.74 -3.71
C ALA A 274 14.74 1.38 -4.32
N ALA A 275 13.96 2.13 -3.54
CA ALA A 275 12.73 2.78 -4.03
C ALA A 275 13.03 3.86 -5.07
N ILE A 276 14.08 4.66 -4.86
CA ILE A 276 14.52 5.66 -5.83
C ILE A 276 14.99 4.99 -7.12
N GLY A 277 15.80 3.93 -7.01
CA GLY A 277 16.22 3.15 -8.18
C GLY A 277 15.03 2.58 -8.95
N ALA A 278 14.02 2.07 -8.25
CA ALA A 278 12.79 1.57 -8.86
C ALA A 278 12.06 2.67 -9.65
N LEU A 279 11.91 3.86 -9.06
CA LEU A 279 11.27 5.01 -9.71
C LEU A 279 12.07 5.54 -10.91
N ILE A 280 13.41 5.50 -10.84
CA ILE A 280 14.26 5.86 -11.97
C ILE A 280 14.05 4.86 -13.12
N CYS A 281 14.00 3.56 -12.85
CA CYS A 281 13.72 2.57 -13.89
C CYS A 281 12.35 2.79 -14.55
N VAL A 282 11.31 3.14 -13.78
CA VAL A 282 10.00 3.52 -14.34
C VAL A 282 10.10 4.77 -15.19
N ALA A 283 10.73 5.82 -14.69
CA ALA A 283 10.90 7.05 -15.45
C ALA A 283 11.65 6.79 -16.77
N VAL A 284 12.76 6.06 -16.74
CA VAL A 284 13.50 5.72 -17.98
C VAL A 284 12.62 4.90 -18.93
N SER A 285 11.92 3.88 -18.42
CA SER A 285 10.99 3.06 -19.21
C SER A 285 9.95 3.89 -19.97
N TYR A 286 9.28 4.83 -19.29
CA TYR A 286 8.26 5.70 -19.88
C TYR A 286 8.83 6.91 -20.64
N SER A 287 10.13 7.17 -20.56
CA SER A 287 10.79 8.17 -21.42
C SER A 287 11.11 7.66 -22.82
N LEU A 288 11.17 6.33 -22.99
CA LEU A 288 11.42 5.69 -24.27
C LEU A 288 10.13 5.59 -25.10
N SER A 289 10.29 5.37 -26.41
CA SER A 289 9.14 5.03 -27.27
C SER A 289 8.52 3.71 -26.86
N ILE A 290 7.21 3.55 -27.11
CA ILE A 290 6.45 2.33 -26.79
C ILE A 290 7.10 1.11 -27.45
N ASP A 291 7.63 1.29 -28.66
CA ASP A 291 8.28 0.23 -29.44
C ASP A 291 9.75 -0.02 -29.08
N HIS A 292 10.31 0.75 -28.14
CA HIS A 292 11.72 0.58 -27.79
C HIS A 292 11.93 -0.76 -27.07
N ALA A 293 12.82 -1.60 -27.60
CA ALA A 293 13.08 -2.96 -27.11
C ALA A 293 13.50 -3.06 -25.63
N VAL A 294 13.84 -1.94 -24.99
CA VAL A 294 14.37 -1.87 -23.62
C VAL A 294 13.36 -1.24 -22.66
N GLY A 295 12.30 -0.59 -23.17
CA GLY A 295 11.28 0.08 -22.34
C GLY A 295 10.59 -0.88 -21.38
N TRP A 296 9.99 -1.96 -21.90
CA TRP A 296 9.33 -2.97 -21.07
C TRP A 296 10.28 -3.75 -20.15
N PRO A 297 11.45 -4.25 -20.62
CA PRO A 297 12.41 -4.93 -19.76
C PRO A 297 12.87 -4.12 -18.54
N LEU A 298 12.92 -2.78 -18.62
CA LEU A 298 13.26 -1.92 -17.48
C LEU A 298 12.24 -1.96 -16.33
N LEU A 299 11.00 -2.38 -16.58
CA LEU A 299 10.00 -2.55 -15.51
C LEU A 299 10.29 -3.78 -14.64
N ILE A 300 11.05 -4.77 -15.13
CA ILE A 300 11.47 -5.96 -14.36
C ILE A 300 12.42 -5.60 -13.20
N PRO A 301 13.56 -4.90 -13.41
CA PRO A 301 14.40 -4.47 -12.30
C PRO A 301 13.66 -3.46 -11.41
N ALA A 302 12.76 -2.63 -11.96
CA ALA A 302 11.93 -1.73 -11.17
C ALA A 302 11.03 -2.50 -10.18
N ALA A 303 10.36 -3.56 -10.67
CA ALA A 303 9.58 -4.50 -9.88
C ALA A 303 10.42 -5.15 -8.77
N ALA A 304 11.60 -5.67 -9.13
CA ALA A 304 12.54 -6.29 -8.19
C ALA A 304 12.96 -5.32 -7.07
N LEU A 305 13.32 -4.08 -7.42
CA LEU A 305 13.71 -3.04 -6.48
C LEU A 305 12.55 -2.61 -5.57
N THR A 306 11.32 -2.56 -6.10
CA THR A 306 10.11 -2.29 -5.30
C THR A 306 9.87 -3.39 -4.27
N GLY A 307 10.01 -4.65 -4.68
CA GLY A 307 9.94 -5.79 -3.78
C GLY A 307 11.01 -5.71 -2.69
N LEU A 308 12.25 -5.41 -3.08
CA LEU A 308 13.38 -5.22 -2.17
C LEU A 308 13.12 -4.10 -1.15
N THR A 309 12.59 -2.96 -1.56
CA THR A 309 12.17 -1.88 -0.65
C THR A 309 11.21 -2.40 0.42
N GLY A 310 10.18 -3.14 0.00
CA GLY A 310 9.19 -3.70 0.91
C GLY A 310 9.79 -4.70 1.90
N GLY A 311 10.61 -5.65 1.41
CA GLY A 311 11.31 -6.62 2.25
C GLY A 311 12.24 -5.96 3.26
N LEU A 312 13.03 -4.98 2.84
CA LEU A 312 13.94 -4.23 3.72
C LEU A 312 13.21 -3.41 4.78
N LEU A 313 12.05 -2.82 4.44
CA LEU A 313 11.24 -2.08 5.42
C LEU A 313 10.66 -2.98 6.52
N LEU A 314 10.41 -4.24 6.18
CA LEU A 314 9.89 -5.29 7.07
C LEU A 314 11.00 -6.01 7.85
N ALA A 315 12.25 -5.96 7.40
CA ALA A 315 13.39 -6.62 8.03
C ALA A 315 13.48 -6.44 9.56
N PRO A 316 13.25 -5.24 10.14
CA PRO A 316 13.30 -5.05 11.59
C PRO A 316 12.20 -5.77 12.38
N ALA A 317 11.11 -6.15 11.73
CA ALA A 317 9.98 -6.85 12.34
C ALA A 317 10.13 -8.38 12.26
N LEU A 318 11.05 -8.89 11.46
CA LEU A 318 11.23 -10.32 11.23
C LEU A 318 12.04 -10.96 12.37
N PRO A 319 11.49 -12.00 13.05
CA PRO A 319 12.18 -12.70 14.12
C PRO A 319 13.28 -13.63 13.58
N GLY A 320 14.24 -14.00 14.44
CA GLY A 320 15.22 -15.04 14.16
C GLY A 320 16.67 -14.57 13.93
N PRO A 321 17.60 -15.51 13.72
CA PRO A 321 19.01 -15.24 13.43
C PRO A 321 19.19 -14.52 12.09
N ALA A 322 20.35 -13.90 11.88
CA ALA A 322 20.61 -13.06 10.70
C ALA A 322 20.37 -13.77 9.36
N LEU A 323 20.76 -15.06 9.24
CA LEU A 323 20.53 -15.86 8.04
C LEU A 323 19.04 -16.11 7.76
N LEU A 324 18.27 -16.46 8.80
CA LEU A 324 16.82 -16.63 8.65
C LEU A 324 16.13 -15.31 8.33
N ARG A 325 16.56 -14.20 8.94
CA ARG A 325 16.04 -12.88 8.61
C ARG A 325 16.36 -12.51 7.17
N ALA A 326 17.58 -12.77 6.70
CA ALA A 326 17.97 -12.51 5.32
C ALA A 326 17.13 -13.35 4.34
N SER A 327 16.94 -14.65 4.61
CA SER A 327 16.11 -15.51 3.76
C SER A 327 14.65 -15.06 3.74
N LEU A 328 14.08 -14.66 4.88
CA LEU A 328 12.73 -14.10 4.96
C LEU A 328 12.61 -12.76 4.22
N VAL A 329 13.59 -11.87 4.34
CA VAL A 329 13.62 -10.60 3.59
C VAL A 329 13.68 -10.88 2.08
N THR A 330 14.53 -11.80 1.63
CA THR A 330 14.61 -12.19 0.22
C THR A 330 13.30 -12.79 -0.26
N ALA A 331 12.72 -13.72 0.48
CA ALA A 331 11.43 -14.34 0.13
C ALA A 331 10.30 -13.29 0.04
N VAL A 332 10.21 -12.39 1.02
CA VAL A 332 9.24 -11.27 1.00
C VAL A 332 9.51 -10.33 -0.17
N SER A 333 10.78 -10.06 -0.49
CA SER A 333 11.13 -9.16 -1.60
C SER A 333 10.76 -9.77 -2.94
N VAL A 334 11.10 -11.03 -3.19
CA VAL A 334 10.73 -11.77 -4.42
C VAL A 334 9.23 -11.85 -4.55
N ALA A 335 8.54 -12.19 -3.46
CA ALA A 335 7.10 -12.15 -3.38
C ALA A 335 6.57 -10.78 -3.84
N LEU A 336 6.90 -9.70 -3.11
CA LEU A 336 6.42 -8.35 -3.38
C LEU A 336 6.80 -7.86 -4.79
N ALA A 337 7.95 -8.25 -5.33
CA ALA A 337 8.35 -7.94 -6.70
C ALA A 337 7.46 -8.64 -7.72
N ALA A 338 7.25 -9.95 -7.57
CA ALA A 338 6.42 -10.75 -8.48
C ALA A 338 4.95 -10.31 -8.45
N ALA A 339 4.48 -9.85 -7.30
CA ALA A 339 3.11 -9.43 -7.17
C ALA A 339 2.94 -7.94 -7.46
N LEU A 340 3.51 -7.06 -6.65
CA LEU A 340 3.29 -5.62 -6.77
C LEU A 340 4.07 -5.01 -7.93
N GLY A 341 5.17 -5.63 -8.35
CA GLY A 341 6.24 -4.91 -9.01
C GLY A 341 5.93 -4.32 -10.37
N LEU A 342 5.07 -4.93 -11.21
CA LEU A 342 4.73 -4.34 -12.52
C LEU A 342 3.54 -3.37 -12.48
N ILE A 343 2.52 -3.68 -11.68
CA ILE A 343 1.28 -2.87 -11.62
C ILE A 343 1.38 -1.76 -10.59
N VAL A 344 1.91 -2.05 -9.40
CA VAL A 344 1.98 -1.05 -8.33
C VAL A 344 3.06 -0.03 -8.62
N ILE A 345 4.12 -0.41 -9.32
CA ILE A 345 5.16 0.54 -9.66
C ILE A 345 4.73 1.57 -10.70
N THR A 346 3.83 1.21 -11.60
CA THR A 346 3.22 2.17 -12.53
C THR A 346 2.13 2.97 -11.82
N ALA A 347 1.38 2.33 -10.93
CA ALA A 347 0.42 3.00 -10.05
C ALA A 347 1.07 3.95 -9.02
N ILE A 348 2.39 3.85 -8.78
CA ILE A 348 3.09 4.66 -7.76
C ILE A 348 2.97 6.15 -8.05
N SER A 349 2.90 6.54 -9.33
CA SER A 349 2.71 7.93 -9.76
C SER A 349 1.36 8.50 -9.31
N PHE A 350 0.37 7.63 -9.09
CA PHE A 350 -0.95 8.00 -8.57
C PHE A 350 -1.03 7.89 -7.04
N ILE A 351 -0.20 7.05 -6.41
CA ILE A 351 -0.21 6.83 -4.95
C ILE A 351 0.69 7.85 -4.23
N ALA A 352 1.83 8.21 -4.82
CA ALA A 352 2.82 9.10 -4.25
C ALA A 352 2.27 10.47 -3.79
N PRO A 353 1.34 11.14 -4.52
CA PRO A 353 0.77 12.41 -4.08
C PRO A 353 0.06 12.29 -2.72
N PHE A 354 -0.67 11.20 -2.47
CA PHE A 354 -1.34 10.94 -1.20
C PHE A 354 -0.34 10.70 -0.06
N LEU A 355 0.72 9.92 -0.33
CA LEU A 355 1.80 9.72 0.64
C LEU A 355 2.49 11.04 0.99
N ALA A 356 2.67 11.92 0.01
CA ALA A 356 3.23 13.24 0.18
C ALA A 356 2.32 14.14 1.05
N VAL A 357 0.99 14.10 0.87
CA VAL A 357 0.04 14.79 1.77
C VAL A 357 0.14 14.25 3.19
N ILE A 358 0.14 12.92 3.37
CA ILE A 358 0.27 12.29 4.70
C ILE A 358 1.56 12.75 5.37
N LEU A 359 2.67 12.76 4.63
CA LEU A 359 3.96 13.21 5.12
C LEU A 359 3.92 14.69 5.51
N ALA A 360 3.38 15.56 4.65
CA ALA A 360 3.24 17.00 4.89
C ALA A 360 2.42 17.28 6.16
N VAL A 361 1.24 16.67 6.28
CA VAL A 361 0.35 16.83 7.44
C VAL A 361 1.01 16.30 8.72
N SER A 362 1.74 15.18 8.64
CA SER A 362 2.42 14.60 9.80
C SER A 362 3.60 15.46 10.28
N MET A 363 4.32 16.12 9.37
CA MET A 363 5.49 16.95 9.69
C MET A 363 5.12 18.36 10.14
N ALA A 364 4.07 18.95 9.56
CA ALA A 364 3.59 20.29 9.94
C ALA A 364 3.10 20.36 11.40
N ARG A 365 2.65 19.24 11.97
CA ARG A 365 2.13 19.21 13.36
C ARG A 365 3.24 19.39 14.37
N ARG A 366 3.18 20.38 15.25
CA ARG A 366 4.14 20.51 16.37
C ARG A 366 4.12 19.24 17.23
N PRO A 367 5.28 18.70 17.67
CA PRO A 367 5.28 17.63 18.65
C PRO A 367 4.68 18.30 19.89
N ARG A 368 3.50 17.89 20.32
CA ARG A 368 2.98 18.37 21.60
C ARG A 368 4.00 17.91 22.61
N GLY A 369 4.74 18.87 23.19
CA GLY A 369 5.69 18.59 24.24
C GLY A 369 4.96 17.71 25.23
N ILE A 370 5.46 16.49 25.41
CA ILE A 370 5.16 15.76 26.62
C ILE A 370 5.61 16.76 27.67
N LYS A 371 4.66 17.42 28.35
CA LYS A 371 4.96 18.11 29.59
C LYS A 371 5.60 17.00 30.39
N VAL A 372 6.94 16.99 30.41
CA VAL A 372 7.69 16.22 31.37
C VAL A 372 7.13 16.82 32.64
N ILE A 373 6.20 16.11 33.25
CA ILE A 373 5.80 16.38 34.62
C ILE A 373 7.12 16.13 35.32
N ARG A 374 7.89 17.22 35.44
CA ARG A 374 8.96 17.32 36.38
C ARG A 374 8.17 17.11 37.65
N ASN A 375 8.12 15.87 38.10
CA ASN A 375 7.98 15.59 39.51
C ASN A 375 9.16 16.37 40.08
N VAL A 376 8.88 17.63 40.39
CA VAL A 376 9.51 18.32 41.48
C VAL A 376 9.27 17.35 42.60
N ALA A 377 10.24 16.46 42.80
CA ALA A 377 10.49 15.94 44.12
C ALA A 377 10.56 17.20 44.95
N GLY A 378 9.42 17.55 45.55
CA GLY A 378 9.43 18.44 46.69
C GLY A 378 10.49 17.84 47.60
N PRO A 379 11.35 18.67 48.22
CA PRO A 379 12.25 18.20 49.24
C PRO A 379 11.37 17.56 50.32
N LEU A 380 11.19 16.25 50.24
CA LEU A 380 10.57 15.47 51.30
C LEU A 380 11.57 15.51 52.43
N GLY A 381 11.28 16.44 53.34
CA GLY A 381 11.57 16.42 54.76
C GLY A 381 12.85 15.70 55.15
N LYS A 382 13.93 16.48 55.30
CA LYS A 382 14.99 16.14 56.25
C LYS A 382 14.59 16.36 57.72
N GLU A 383 13.34 16.70 58.03
CA GLU A 383 12.93 17.13 59.38
C GLU A 383 12.41 15.99 60.29
N GLY A 384 12.51 14.71 59.91
CA GLY A 384 11.83 13.62 60.62
C GLY A 384 12.67 12.65 61.44
N LEU A 385 14.00 12.78 61.52
CA LEU A 385 14.87 11.75 62.11
C LEU A 385 15.75 12.21 63.29
N GLU A 386 15.36 13.27 63.99
CA GLU A 386 16.11 13.79 65.15
C GLU A 386 15.37 13.68 66.50
N GLN A 387 14.46 12.71 66.65
CA GLN A 387 13.82 12.40 67.95
C GLN A 387 13.65 10.89 68.19
N ALA A 388 14.75 10.15 68.26
CA ALA A 388 14.78 8.86 68.94
C ALA A 388 16.22 8.47 69.33
N SER A 389 16.64 8.89 70.52
CA SER A 389 17.75 8.30 71.27
C SER A 389 17.59 8.71 72.74
N PRO A 390 18.06 7.91 73.70
CA PRO A 390 17.87 6.48 73.94
C PRO A 390 16.80 6.20 75.02
#